data_AF-A0A917R478-F1
#
_entry.id   AF-A0A917R478-F1
#
_cell.length_a   1.000
_cell.length_b   1.000
_cell.length_c   1.000
_cell.angle_alpha   90.00
_cell.angle_beta   90.00
_cell.angle_gamma   90.00
#
_symmetry.space_group_name_H-M   'P 1'
#
loop_
_entity.id
_entity.type
_entity.pdbx_description
1 polymer ?
#
loop_
_entity_poly.entity_id
_entity_poly.type
_entity_poly.pdbx_seq_one_letter_code
_entity_poly.pdbx_strand_id
1 'polypeptide(L)'
;MDASAYYYIPAFVCWAGLGLKLPGLLNAWRDPLVRAVCWVIFLGGAGFFLAAPRTVAGINEATGIANFSAALVYAMVSAYSASCLLLIIHWRGGPEVYVRRLTRRWKAGYAVLVAVLITLFVLGEAPSERLTDFDTYYATTPWIGPMIVLYLLGHMTAAVATTVLCGRWAREVRGWLRAGLRLLVLGWLLNLSFSGLKLTAVIARWTGRDWDVLSTLLAPRLVGLAAAVTTAGFIVPLLGPWGSAVWRTVTTWRRLGPLWRELGGAHPGSPLSAPIPWYSSPFIRLTRREAGIEDGLRLIRPYLDDQVRSHARTAARAAGHSADSAALIGHAAMVAAAVRTCRSAGAVTPAALLENGKNGENGGNTEYAAHTEYAETTELPATRPSLTGIAHALRTSPIVAEARRQSARQAIASHD
;
A
#
# COMPACT_ATOMS: atom_id res chain seq x y z
N MET A 1 -0.22 -33.09 5.18
CA MET A 1 0.40 -32.18 4.17
C MET A 1 1.83 -32.61 3.99
N ASP A 2 2.21 -33.02 2.79
CA ASP A 2 3.59 -33.42 2.49
C ASP A 2 4.56 -32.28 2.82
N ALA A 3 5.68 -32.58 3.48
CA ALA A 3 6.69 -31.59 3.83
C ALA A 3 7.17 -30.77 2.61
N SER A 4 7.11 -31.35 1.40
CA SER A 4 7.43 -30.68 0.14
C SER A 4 6.43 -29.59 -0.27
N ALA A 5 5.16 -29.66 0.16
CA ALA A 5 4.15 -28.64 -0.16
C ALA A 5 4.55 -27.25 0.37
N TYR A 6 5.21 -27.20 1.53
CA TYR A 6 5.71 -25.95 2.12
C TYR A 6 6.77 -25.26 1.26
N TYR A 7 7.52 -26.01 0.45
CA TYR A 7 8.54 -25.47 -0.46
C TYR A 7 7.92 -25.00 -1.79
N TYR A 8 6.92 -25.72 -2.30
CA TYR A 8 6.33 -25.39 -3.59
C TYR A 8 5.43 -24.16 -3.57
N ILE A 9 4.69 -23.92 -2.48
CA ILE A 9 3.80 -22.75 -2.36
C ILE A 9 4.56 -21.42 -2.62
N PRO A 10 5.65 -21.08 -1.91
CA PRO A 10 6.38 -19.84 -2.17
C PRO A 10 6.98 -19.80 -3.58
N ALA A 11 7.46 -20.93 -4.12
CA ALA A 11 7.99 -21.00 -5.48
C ALA A 11 6.94 -20.60 -6.54
N PHE A 12 5.77 -21.24 -6.48
CA PHE A 12 4.68 -20.96 -7.42
C PHE A 12 4.10 -19.56 -7.24
N VAL A 13 4.01 -19.04 -6.01
CA VAL A 13 3.59 -17.65 -5.76
C VAL A 13 4.55 -16.66 -6.41
N CYS A 14 5.87 -16.85 -6.26
CA CYS A 14 6.88 -16.01 -6.91
C CYS A 14 6.74 -16.02 -8.44
N TRP A 15 6.63 -17.21 -9.04
CA TRP A 15 6.55 -17.36 -10.49
C TRP A 15 5.19 -16.93 -11.07
N ALA A 16 4.08 -17.16 -10.36
CA ALA A 16 2.78 -16.62 -10.75
C ALA A 16 2.79 -15.09 -10.75
N GLY A 17 3.40 -14.47 -9.74
CA GLY A 17 3.61 -13.01 -9.70
C GLY A 17 4.42 -12.49 -10.88
N LEU A 18 5.48 -13.21 -11.27
CA LEU A 18 6.30 -12.91 -12.44
C LEU A 18 5.48 -13.06 -13.74
N GLY A 19 4.72 -14.14 -13.88
CA GLY A 19 3.88 -14.44 -15.04
C GLY A 19 2.75 -13.43 -15.25
N LEU A 20 2.06 -13.03 -14.18
CA LEU A 20 0.99 -12.01 -14.23
C LEU A 20 1.51 -10.64 -14.70
N LYS A 21 2.78 -10.35 -14.48
CA LYS A 21 3.43 -9.09 -14.89
C LYS A 21 4.23 -9.22 -16.18
N LEU A 22 4.28 -10.40 -16.79
CA LEU A 22 5.14 -10.70 -17.94
C LEU A 22 5.02 -9.69 -19.09
N PRO A 23 3.81 -9.26 -19.55
CA PRO A 23 3.71 -8.31 -20.65
C PRO A 23 4.36 -6.95 -20.34
N GLY A 24 4.17 -6.46 -19.11
CA GLY A 24 4.78 -5.21 -18.66
C GLY A 24 6.30 -5.34 -18.46
N LEU A 25 6.77 -6.50 -18.01
CA LEU A 25 8.18 -6.78 -17.80
C LEU A 25 8.93 -6.92 -19.13
N LEU A 26 8.33 -7.52 -20.15
CA LEU A 26 8.92 -7.63 -21.49
C LEU A 26 9.15 -6.25 -22.12
N ASN A 27 8.17 -5.33 -21.98
CA ASN A 27 8.29 -3.96 -22.47
C ASN A 27 9.37 -3.16 -21.73
N ALA A 28 9.59 -3.44 -20.44
CA ALA A 28 10.57 -2.76 -19.60
C ALA A 28 11.91 -3.50 -19.46
N TRP A 29 12.13 -4.59 -20.22
CA TRP A 29 13.29 -5.49 -20.04
C TRP A 29 14.64 -4.81 -20.28
N ARG A 30 14.68 -3.71 -21.04
CA ARG A 30 15.91 -2.95 -21.27
C ARG A 30 16.42 -2.26 -20.00
N ASP A 31 15.55 -2.05 -19.00
CA ASP A 31 15.94 -1.50 -17.71
C ASP A 31 16.71 -2.56 -16.88
N PRO A 32 17.99 -2.32 -16.54
CA PRO A 32 18.77 -3.21 -15.68
C PRO A 32 18.12 -3.50 -14.32
N LEU A 33 17.36 -2.54 -13.78
CA LEU A 33 16.67 -2.70 -12.50
C LEU A 33 15.54 -3.72 -12.62
N VAL A 34 14.71 -3.62 -13.66
CA VAL A 34 13.62 -4.56 -13.94
C VAL A 34 14.16 -5.97 -14.12
N ARG A 35 15.26 -6.12 -14.85
CA ARG A 35 15.95 -7.41 -15.00
C ARG A 35 16.42 -7.98 -13.67
N ALA A 36 17.04 -7.16 -12.83
CA ALA A 36 17.52 -7.61 -11.52
C ALA A 36 16.35 -8.08 -10.63
N VAL A 37 15.23 -7.35 -10.61
CA VAL A 37 14.00 -7.76 -9.90
C VAL A 37 13.49 -9.11 -10.43
N CYS A 38 13.40 -9.27 -11.76
CA CYS A 38 12.95 -10.53 -12.36
C CYS A 38 13.84 -11.70 -11.96
N TRP A 39 15.16 -11.53 -12.00
CA TRP A 39 16.11 -12.56 -11.58
C TRP A 39 15.99 -12.88 -10.09
N VAL A 40 15.86 -11.89 -9.21
CA VAL A 40 15.66 -12.13 -7.77
C VAL A 40 14.39 -12.94 -7.51
N ILE A 41 13.26 -12.60 -8.16
CA ILE A 41 11.99 -13.32 -8.00
C ILE A 41 12.10 -14.75 -8.56
N PHE A 42 12.65 -14.88 -9.77
CA PHE A 42 12.79 -16.18 -10.44
C PHE A 42 13.70 -17.11 -9.65
N LEU A 43 14.91 -16.66 -9.28
CA LEU A 43 15.91 -17.45 -8.56
C LEU A 43 15.47 -17.72 -7.12
N GLY A 44 14.76 -16.79 -6.48
CA GLY A 44 14.16 -17.02 -5.16
C GLY A 44 13.14 -18.15 -5.19
N GLY A 45 12.23 -18.14 -6.18
CA GLY A 45 11.29 -19.24 -6.39
C GLY A 45 11.97 -20.56 -6.76
N ALA A 46 12.99 -20.50 -7.62
CA ALA A 46 13.80 -21.67 -7.98
C ALA A 46 14.53 -22.27 -6.79
N GLY A 47 15.05 -21.45 -5.87
CA GLY A 47 15.69 -21.91 -4.64
C GLY A 47 14.72 -22.73 -3.78
N PHE A 48 13.49 -22.26 -3.58
CA PHE A 48 12.48 -23.03 -2.87
C PHE A 48 12.10 -24.33 -3.59
N PHE A 49 11.89 -24.27 -4.91
CA PHE A 49 11.53 -25.43 -5.72
C PHE A 49 12.61 -26.51 -5.69
N LEU A 50 13.88 -26.13 -5.87
CA LEU A 50 15.03 -27.04 -5.92
C LEU A 50 15.41 -27.58 -4.54
N ALA A 51 15.10 -26.85 -3.46
CA ALA A 51 15.33 -27.32 -2.09
C ALA A 51 14.23 -28.29 -1.58
N ALA A 52 13.14 -28.49 -2.33
CA ALA A 52 12.10 -29.43 -1.92
C ALA A 52 12.64 -30.87 -1.97
N PRO A 53 12.48 -31.70 -0.91
CA PRO A 53 13.06 -33.05 -0.87
C PRO A 53 12.68 -33.94 -2.05
N ARG A 54 11.47 -33.78 -2.59
CA ARG A 54 11.02 -34.51 -3.80
C ARG A 54 11.76 -34.06 -5.06
N THR A 55 11.99 -32.76 -5.23
CA THR A 55 12.79 -32.23 -6.34
C THR A 55 14.24 -32.68 -6.23
N VAL A 56 14.81 -32.64 -5.01
CA VAL A 56 16.17 -33.11 -4.73
C VAL A 56 16.32 -34.57 -5.16
N ALA A 57 15.44 -35.46 -4.69
CA ALA A 57 15.47 -36.88 -5.04
C ALA A 57 15.33 -37.10 -6.56
N GLY A 58 14.34 -36.44 -7.19
CA GLY A 58 14.13 -36.57 -8.64
C GLY A 58 15.30 -36.06 -9.48
N ILE A 59 15.99 -35.00 -9.06
CA ILE A 59 17.19 -34.50 -9.75
C ILE A 59 18.35 -35.48 -9.60
N ASN A 60 18.58 -35.99 -8.39
CA ASN A 60 19.65 -36.95 -8.15
C ASN A 60 19.42 -38.23 -8.99
N GLU A 61 18.19 -38.75 -9.00
CA GLU A 61 17.80 -39.91 -9.82
C GLU A 61 17.99 -39.64 -11.32
N ALA A 62 17.51 -38.49 -11.82
CA ALA A 62 17.63 -38.13 -13.24
C ALA A 62 19.09 -37.97 -13.70
N THR A 63 19.98 -37.49 -12.84
CA THR A 63 21.41 -37.37 -13.14
C THR A 63 22.21 -38.65 -12.90
N GLY A 64 21.69 -39.58 -12.11
CA GLY A 64 22.43 -40.75 -11.63
C GLY A 64 23.56 -40.42 -10.65
N ILE A 65 23.66 -39.18 -10.16
CA ILE A 65 24.71 -38.71 -9.25
C ILE A 65 24.07 -38.37 -7.90
N ALA A 66 24.47 -39.09 -6.85
CA ALA A 66 24.01 -38.82 -5.50
C ALA A 66 24.34 -37.37 -5.10
N ASN A 67 23.36 -36.67 -4.52
CA ASN A 67 23.49 -35.29 -4.03
C ASN A 67 23.86 -34.22 -5.08
N PHE A 68 23.73 -34.50 -6.39
CA PHE A 68 23.95 -33.48 -7.43
C PHE A 68 23.10 -32.21 -7.21
N SER A 69 21.88 -32.40 -6.71
CA SER A 69 20.99 -31.31 -6.32
C SER A 69 21.60 -30.32 -5.31
N ALA A 70 22.50 -30.75 -4.43
CA ALA A 70 23.16 -29.86 -3.46
C ALA A 70 24.04 -28.81 -4.16
N ALA A 71 24.89 -29.25 -5.10
CA ALA A 71 25.72 -28.35 -5.89
C ALA A 71 24.86 -27.39 -6.73
N LEU A 72 23.78 -27.89 -7.33
CA LEU A 72 22.83 -27.09 -8.10
C LEU A 72 22.15 -26.02 -7.23
N VAL A 73 21.69 -26.39 -6.03
CA VAL A 73 21.07 -25.45 -5.08
C VAL A 73 22.08 -24.40 -4.62
N TYR A 74 23.32 -24.77 -4.32
CA TYR A 74 24.35 -23.80 -3.91
C TYR A 74 24.74 -22.83 -5.03
N ALA A 75 24.82 -23.31 -6.27
CA ALA A 75 25.01 -22.46 -7.44
C ALA A 75 23.83 -21.49 -7.63
N MET A 76 22.61 -21.99 -7.49
CA MET A 76 21.38 -21.20 -7.56
C MET A 76 21.31 -20.12 -6.47
N VAL A 77 21.60 -20.48 -5.22
CA VAL A 77 21.64 -19.55 -4.08
C VAL A 77 22.72 -18.49 -4.29
N SER A 78 23.88 -18.86 -4.84
CA SER A 78 24.95 -17.94 -5.19
C SER A 78 24.52 -16.95 -6.29
N ALA A 79 23.83 -17.43 -7.32
CA ALA A 79 23.26 -16.58 -8.38
C ALA A 79 22.16 -15.65 -7.84
N TYR A 80 21.33 -16.14 -6.92
CA TYR A 80 20.33 -15.35 -6.21
C TYR A 80 20.99 -14.24 -5.38
N SER A 81 22.02 -14.57 -4.60
CA SER A 81 22.81 -13.60 -3.83
C SER A 81 23.42 -12.52 -4.71
N ALA A 82 24.02 -12.90 -5.84
CA ALA A 82 24.52 -11.95 -6.82
C ALA A 82 23.41 -11.04 -7.35
N SER A 83 22.25 -11.61 -7.70
CA SER A 83 21.10 -10.86 -8.22
C SER A 83 20.54 -9.85 -7.23
N CYS A 84 20.49 -10.21 -5.93
CA CYS A 84 20.09 -9.31 -4.86
C CYS A 84 21.05 -8.13 -4.71
N LEU A 85 22.36 -8.37 -4.76
CA LEU A 85 23.35 -7.29 -4.74
C LEU A 85 23.23 -6.38 -5.95
N LEU A 86 23.09 -6.97 -7.15
CA LEU A 86 22.91 -6.22 -8.38
C LEU A 86 21.64 -5.38 -8.32
N LEU A 87 20.54 -5.93 -7.80
CA LEU A 87 19.30 -5.19 -7.59
C LEU A 87 19.55 -3.92 -6.77
N ILE A 88 20.23 -4.04 -5.64
CA ILE A 88 20.48 -2.89 -4.75
C ILE A 88 21.45 -1.89 -5.38
N ILE A 89 22.46 -2.37 -6.10
CA ILE A 89 23.41 -1.51 -6.82
C ILE A 89 22.68 -0.66 -7.87
N HIS A 90 21.82 -1.28 -8.69
CA HIS A 90 21.04 -0.56 -9.70
C HIS A 90 19.94 0.29 -9.07
N TRP A 91 19.35 -0.15 -7.96
CA TRP A 91 18.29 0.58 -7.28
C TRP A 91 18.80 1.84 -6.58
N ARG A 92 20.01 1.78 -6.02
CA ARG A 92 20.72 2.96 -5.48
C ARG A 92 21.05 3.96 -6.58
N GLY A 93 21.40 3.48 -7.78
CA GLY A 93 21.91 4.31 -8.86
C GLY A 93 23.27 4.92 -8.56
N GLY A 94 23.62 5.97 -9.29
CA GLY A 94 24.91 6.67 -9.21
C GLY A 94 25.59 6.79 -10.56
N PRO A 95 26.85 7.27 -10.61
CA PRO A 95 27.60 7.40 -11.85
C PRO A 95 27.68 6.07 -12.60
N GLU A 96 27.28 6.05 -13.87
CA GLU A 96 27.12 4.81 -14.65
C GLU A 96 28.40 3.97 -14.69
N VAL A 97 29.57 4.61 -14.81
CA VAL A 97 30.88 3.94 -14.81
C VAL A 97 31.13 3.20 -13.49
N TYR A 98 30.78 3.80 -12.35
CA TYR A 98 30.93 3.20 -11.04
C TYR A 98 30.00 1.99 -10.87
N VAL A 99 28.72 2.16 -11.19
CA VAL A 99 27.69 1.11 -11.14
C VAL A 99 28.11 -0.08 -12.02
N ARG A 100 28.48 0.18 -13.28
CA ARG A 100 28.91 -0.86 -14.23
C ARG A 100 30.15 -1.62 -13.77
N ARG A 101 31.14 -0.93 -13.21
CA ARG A 101 32.37 -1.56 -12.68
C ARG A 101 32.05 -2.45 -11.47
N LEU A 102 31.25 -1.96 -10.53
CA LEU A 102 30.85 -2.72 -9.35
C LEU A 102 30.00 -3.94 -9.73
N THR A 103 29.03 -3.77 -10.63
CA THR A 103 28.23 -4.86 -11.21
C THR A 103 29.09 -5.92 -11.87
N ARG A 104 30.11 -5.55 -12.66
CA ARG A 104 31.03 -6.51 -13.28
C ARG A 104 31.85 -7.29 -12.24
N ARG A 105 32.38 -6.60 -11.23
CA ARG A 105 33.17 -7.23 -10.15
C ARG A 105 32.34 -8.25 -9.37
N TRP A 106 31.13 -7.90 -8.96
CA TRP A 106 30.25 -8.84 -8.26
C TRP A 106 29.85 -10.03 -9.12
N LYS A 107 29.49 -9.79 -10.39
CA LYS A 107 29.20 -10.90 -11.33
C LYS A 107 30.39 -11.83 -11.51
N ALA A 108 31.59 -11.29 -11.71
CA ALA A 108 32.80 -12.09 -11.85
C ALA A 108 33.10 -12.87 -10.56
N GLY A 109 33.03 -12.22 -9.40
CA GLY A 109 33.25 -12.87 -8.10
C GLY A 109 32.28 -14.02 -7.83
N TYR A 110 30.99 -13.83 -8.10
CA TYR A 110 30.01 -14.91 -7.95
C TYR A 110 30.11 -15.98 -9.03
N ALA A 111 30.53 -15.65 -10.26
CA ALA A 111 30.81 -16.65 -11.28
C ALA A 111 32.00 -17.54 -10.88
N VAL A 112 33.06 -16.95 -10.34
CA VAL A 112 34.21 -17.70 -9.78
C VAL A 112 33.76 -18.55 -8.59
N LEU A 113 32.96 -18.00 -7.67
CA LEU A 113 32.40 -18.75 -6.54
C LEU A 113 31.62 -19.98 -7.03
N VAL A 114 30.71 -19.82 -7.99
CA VAL A 114 29.93 -20.93 -8.56
C VAL A 114 30.85 -21.97 -9.20
N ALA A 115 31.84 -21.55 -9.98
CA ALA A 115 32.81 -22.46 -10.58
C ALA A 115 33.57 -23.26 -9.51
N VAL A 116 34.04 -22.61 -8.45
CA VAL A 116 34.73 -23.28 -7.34
C VAL A 116 33.80 -24.25 -6.61
N LEU A 117 32.54 -23.89 -6.35
CA LEU A 117 31.58 -24.80 -5.73
C LEU A 117 31.38 -26.07 -6.57
N ILE A 118 31.24 -25.92 -7.89
CA ILE A 118 31.12 -27.06 -8.82
C ILE A 118 32.40 -27.91 -8.79
N THR A 119 33.58 -27.29 -8.85
CA THR A 119 34.86 -28.01 -8.79
C THR A 119 35.01 -28.78 -7.48
N LEU A 120 34.68 -28.18 -6.35
CA LEU A 120 34.75 -28.84 -5.04
C LEU A 120 33.77 -30.02 -4.95
N PHE A 121 32.58 -29.91 -5.54
CA PHE A 121 31.64 -31.02 -5.63
C PHE A 121 32.21 -32.18 -6.46
N VAL A 122 32.78 -31.89 -7.63
CA VAL A 122 33.35 -32.91 -8.53
C VAL A 122 34.55 -33.62 -7.92
N LEU A 123 35.38 -32.91 -7.13
CA LEU A 123 36.53 -33.50 -6.44
C LEU A 123 36.15 -34.24 -5.14
N GLY A 124 34.97 -33.97 -4.59
CA GLY A 124 34.51 -34.54 -3.33
C GLY A 124 33.74 -35.84 -3.50
N GLU A 125 33.77 -36.68 -2.47
CA GLU A 125 33.02 -37.94 -2.44
C GLU A 125 31.77 -37.79 -1.57
N ALA A 126 30.59 -37.86 -2.18
CA ALA A 126 29.30 -37.79 -1.49
C ALA A 126 28.31 -38.90 -1.91
N PRO A 127 28.65 -40.19 -1.68
CA PRO A 127 27.89 -41.33 -2.21
C PRO A 127 26.54 -41.56 -1.51
N SER A 128 26.43 -41.25 -0.22
CA SER A 128 25.20 -41.40 0.56
C SER A 128 24.25 -40.26 0.25
N GLU A 129 23.09 -40.54 -0.35
CA GLU A 129 22.08 -39.52 -0.63
C GLU A 129 21.51 -38.91 0.66
N ARG A 130 21.53 -37.58 0.77
CA ARG A 130 20.99 -36.80 1.89
C ARG A 130 20.03 -35.73 1.36
N LEU A 131 18.75 -35.84 1.70
CA LEU A 131 17.72 -34.92 1.20
C LEU A 131 17.56 -33.64 2.04
N THR A 132 17.96 -33.65 3.32
CA THR A 132 17.64 -32.57 4.26
C THR A 132 18.81 -32.12 5.13
N ASP A 133 19.80 -32.98 5.35
CA ASP A 133 20.92 -32.76 6.29
C ASP A 133 22.29 -32.90 5.62
N PHE A 134 22.36 -32.72 4.29
CA PHE A 134 23.61 -32.75 3.53
C PHE A 134 24.72 -31.89 4.18
N ASP A 135 24.38 -30.66 4.57
CA ASP A 135 25.31 -29.68 5.15
C ASP A 135 25.98 -30.17 6.44
N THR A 136 25.29 -30.94 7.27
CA THR A 136 25.82 -31.43 8.55
C THR A 136 26.47 -32.80 8.41
N TYR A 137 25.89 -33.67 7.58
CA TYR A 137 26.43 -35.01 7.31
C TYR A 137 27.80 -34.97 6.63
N TYR A 138 27.96 -34.12 5.60
CA TYR A 138 29.23 -33.99 4.85
C TYR A 138 30.13 -32.85 5.36
N ALA A 139 29.88 -32.34 6.56
CA ALA A 139 30.61 -31.20 7.11
C ALA A 139 32.13 -31.45 7.21
N THR A 140 32.55 -32.69 7.52
CA THR A 140 33.96 -33.08 7.70
C THR A 140 34.57 -33.73 6.46
N THR A 141 33.80 -33.92 5.39
CA THR A 141 34.25 -34.61 4.19
C THR A 141 35.17 -33.71 3.36
N PRO A 142 36.34 -34.20 2.90
CA PRO A 142 37.23 -33.44 2.03
C PRO A 142 36.50 -32.86 0.82
N TRP A 143 36.84 -31.62 0.45
CA TRP A 143 36.23 -30.83 -0.63
C TRP A 143 34.75 -30.43 -0.42
N ILE A 144 33.89 -31.32 0.09
CA ILE A 144 32.47 -31.05 0.36
C ILE A 144 32.28 -30.12 1.56
N GLY A 145 33.00 -30.33 2.67
CA GLY A 145 32.99 -29.43 3.82
C GLY A 145 33.37 -27.98 3.44
N PRO A 146 34.52 -27.77 2.75
CA PRO A 146 34.87 -26.46 2.19
C PRO A 146 33.81 -25.88 1.24
N MET A 147 33.16 -26.69 0.40
CA MET A 147 32.07 -26.25 -0.48
C MET A 147 30.88 -25.70 0.33
N ILE A 148 30.48 -26.40 1.40
CA ILE A 148 29.42 -25.99 2.32
C ILE A 148 29.75 -24.62 2.94
N VAL A 149 30.97 -24.47 3.45
CA VAL A 149 31.41 -23.21 4.07
C VAL A 149 31.46 -22.09 3.04
N LEU A 150 31.98 -22.36 1.85
CA LEU A 150 32.18 -21.34 0.83
C LEU A 150 30.85 -20.78 0.31
N TYR A 151 29.82 -21.63 0.13
CA TYR A 151 28.50 -21.12 -0.24
C TYR A 151 27.91 -20.26 0.88
N LEU A 152 28.05 -20.68 2.15
CA LEU A 152 27.54 -19.93 3.30
C LEU A 152 28.20 -18.55 3.40
N LEU A 153 29.52 -18.49 3.25
CA LEU A 153 30.26 -17.22 3.26
C LEU A 153 29.88 -16.33 2.06
N GLY A 154 29.71 -16.92 0.87
CA GLY A 154 29.22 -16.21 -0.30
C GLY A 154 27.82 -15.63 -0.09
N HIS A 155 26.92 -16.40 0.54
CA HIS A 155 25.56 -15.96 0.85
C HIS A 155 25.54 -14.85 1.92
N MET A 156 26.28 -15.06 3.03
CA MET A 156 26.45 -14.07 4.10
C MET A 156 27.03 -12.75 3.59
N THR A 157 28.00 -12.81 2.68
CA THR A 157 28.60 -11.60 2.08
C THR A 157 27.55 -10.74 1.38
N ALA A 158 26.68 -11.36 0.57
CA ALA A 158 25.56 -10.65 -0.05
C ALA A 158 24.58 -10.10 0.98
N ALA A 159 24.25 -10.89 2.01
CA ALA A 159 23.29 -10.48 3.02
C ALA A 159 23.82 -9.32 3.89
N VAL A 160 25.09 -9.33 4.29
CA VAL A 160 25.73 -8.21 5.01
C VAL A 160 25.76 -6.96 4.15
N ALA A 161 26.28 -7.05 2.92
CA ALA A 161 26.40 -5.90 2.04
C ALA A 161 25.01 -5.28 1.75
N THR A 162 24.01 -6.12 1.51
CA THR A 162 22.62 -5.69 1.34
C THR A 162 22.08 -4.99 2.58
N THR A 163 22.23 -5.61 3.76
CA THR A 163 21.76 -5.05 5.03
C THR A 163 22.36 -3.68 5.29
N VAL A 164 23.67 -3.53 5.09
CA VAL A 164 24.38 -2.26 5.28
C VAL A 164 23.89 -1.20 4.29
N LEU A 165 23.75 -1.55 3.01
CA LEU A 165 23.31 -0.61 1.99
C LEU A 165 21.87 -0.15 2.22
N CYS A 166 20.94 -1.09 2.44
CA CYS A 166 19.53 -0.77 2.75
C CYS A 166 19.41 0.01 4.05
N GLY A 167 20.20 -0.33 5.08
CA GLY A 167 20.19 0.35 6.38
C GLY A 167 20.73 1.78 6.33
N ARG A 168 21.79 2.03 5.55
CA ARG A 168 22.28 3.39 5.30
C ARG A 168 21.21 4.22 4.59
N TRP A 169 20.62 3.67 3.54
CA TRP A 169 19.64 4.39 2.75
C TRP A 169 18.31 4.63 3.49
N ALA A 170 17.86 3.68 4.32
CA ALA A 170 16.67 3.83 5.14
C ALA A 170 16.73 5.06 6.08
N ARG A 171 17.94 5.50 6.45
CA ARG A 171 18.13 6.71 7.26
C ARG A 171 17.90 8.00 6.46
N GLU A 172 18.17 7.98 5.16
CA GLU A 172 18.09 9.16 4.29
C GLU A 172 16.68 9.43 3.75
N VAL A 173 15.90 8.39 3.45
CA VAL A 173 14.55 8.52 2.86
C VAL A 173 13.44 8.50 3.92
N ARG A 174 12.22 8.98 3.62
CA ARG A 174 11.05 9.00 4.53
C ARG A 174 9.85 8.21 3.94
N GLY A 175 8.79 8.06 4.73
CA GLY A 175 7.51 7.47 4.29
C GLY A 175 7.57 5.97 3.98
N TRP A 176 6.77 5.52 3.01
CA TRP A 176 6.64 4.11 2.63
C TRP A 176 7.94 3.50 2.10
N LEU A 177 8.80 4.30 1.47
CA LEU A 177 10.12 3.86 1.03
C LEU A 177 11.02 3.48 2.21
N ARG A 178 11.03 4.31 3.27
CA ARG A 178 11.74 4.00 4.51
C ARG A 178 11.20 2.72 5.17
N ALA A 179 9.88 2.56 5.20
CA ALA A 179 9.26 1.36 5.77
C ALA A 179 9.66 0.09 4.99
N GLY A 180 9.62 0.14 3.66
CA GLY A 180 10.09 -0.93 2.78
C GLY A 180 11.56 -1.30 3.03
N LEU A 181 12.45 -0.31 3.05
CA LEU A 181 13.88 -0.54 3.31
C LEU A 181 14.15 -1.13 4.70
N ARG A 182 13.41 -0.72 5.74
CA ARG A 182 13.55 -1.31 7.08
C ARG A 182 13.09 -2.76 7.12
N LEU A 183 12.02 -3.10 6.42
CA LEU A 183 11.58 -4.49 6.27
C LEU A 183 12.62 -5.31 5.50
N LEU A 184 13.21 -4.76 4.42
CA LEU A 184 14.32 -5.42 3.73
C LEU A 184 15.50 -5.67 4.69
N VAL A 185 15.94 -4.67 5.45
CA VAL A 185 16.99 -4.83 6.47
C VAL A 185 16.65 -5.96 7.44
N LEU A 186 15.42 -5.99 7.97
CA LEU A 186 14.99 -7.06 8.87
C LEU A 186 15.00 -8.44 8.20
N GLY A 187 14.52 -8.53 6.96
CA GLY A 187 14.53 -9.77 6.18
C GLY A 187 15.95 -10.30 5.95
N TRP A 188 16.89 -9.42 5.63
CA TRP A 188 18.30 -9.79 5.44
C TRP A 188 19.03 -10.13 6.73
N LEU A 189 18.67 -9.50 7.86
CA LEU A 189 19.15 -9.91 9.18
C LEU A 189 18.67 -11.32 9.55
N LEU A 190 17.41 -11.65 9.27
CA LEU A 190 16.88 -13.01 9.46
C LEU A 190 17.59 -14.03 8.56
N ASN A 191 17.92 -13.64 7.33
CA ASN A 191 18.71 -14.47 6.41
C ASN A 191 20.17 -14.67 6.90
N LEU A 192 20.78 -13.66 7.50
CA LEU A 192 22.07 -13.80 8.19
C LEU A 192 21.97 -14.75 9.38
N SER A 193 20.90 -14.68 10.17
CA SER A 193 20.65 -15.63 11.26
C SER A 193 20.50 -17.06 10.74
N PHE A 194 19.76 -17.28 9.65
CA PHE A 194 19.70 -18.58 8.96
C PHE A 194 21.10 -19.11 8.61
N SER A 195 21.91 -18.28 7.95
CA SER A 195 23.26 -18.66 7.53
C SER A 195 24.16 -18.94 8.75
N GLY A 196 24.01 -18.15 9.81
CA GLY A 196 24.73 -18.28 11.07
C GLY A 196 24.40 -19.60 11.78
N LEU A 197 23.15 -20.01 11.81
CA LEU A 197 22.73 -21.31 12.35
C LEU A 197 23.32 -22.48 11.56
N LYS A 198 23.28 -22.40 10.22
CA LYS A 198 23.90 -23.40 9.33
C LYS A 198 25.40 -23.53 9.59
N LEU A 199 26.11 -22.40 9.60
CA LEU A 199 27.55 -22.37 9.85
C LEU A 199 27.88 -22.88 11.26
N THR A 200 27.07 -22.54 12.26
CA THR A 200 27.23 -23.01 13.64
C THR A 200 27.07 -24.54 13.74
N ALA A 201 26.10 -25.12 13.02
CA ALA A 201 25.92 -26.57 12.97
C ALA A 201 27.10 -27.28 12.29
N VAL A 202 27.64 -26.71 11.21
CA VAL A 202 28.84 -27.21 10.52
C VAL A 202 30.06 -27.18 11.44
N ILE A 203 30.29 -26.06 12.14
CA ILE A 203 31.40 -25.92 13.10
C ILE A 203 31.21 -26.89 14.28
N ALA A 204 29.98 -27.09 14.76
CA ALA A 204 29.69 -28.05 15.82
C ALA A 204 30.15 -29.46 15.42
N ARG A 205 29.85 -29.89 14.19
CA ARG A 205 30.29 -31.18 13.63
C ARG A 205 31.82 -31.32 13.59
N TRP A 206 32.55 -30.26 13.24
CA TRP A 206 34.03 -30.27 13.30
C TRP A 206 34.58 -30.44 14.72
N THR A 207 33.82 -30.02 15.73
CA THR A 207 34.18 -30.19 17.15
C THR A 207 33.62 -31.47 17.78
N GLY A 208 33.06 -32.38 16.98
CA GLY A 208 32.45 -33.63 17.45
C GLY A 208 31.10 -33.46 18.17
N ARG A 209 30.45 -32.30 18.06
CA ARG A 209 29.12 -32.04 18.64
C ARG A 209 28.02 -32.22 17.59
N ASP A 210 26.85 -32.66 18.03
CA ASP A 210 25.67 -32.80 17.17
C ASP A 210 24.65 -31.69 17.47
N TRP A 211 24.67 -30.64 16.66
CA TRP A 211 23.71 -29.53 16.70
C TRP A 211 22.87 -29.44 15.43
N ASP A 212 22.57 -30.58 14.81
CA ASP A 212 21.90 -30.63 13.51
C ASP A 212 20.50 -30.01 13.52
N VAL A 213 19.84 -29.94 14.68
CA VAL A 213 18.56 -29.26 14.87
C VAL A 213 18.63 -27.78 14.45
N LEU A 214 19.80 -27.12 14.60
CA LEU A 214 20.00 -25.74 14.13
C LEU A 214 19.90 -25.66 12.60
N SER A 215 20.47 -26.63 11.88
CA SER A 215 20.51 -26.71 10.41
C SER A 215 19.20 -27.23 9.80
N THR A 216 18.59 -28.24 10.42
CA THR A 216 17.48 -29.01 9.83
C THR A 216 16.10 -28.49 10.23
N LEU A 217 15.96 -27.85 11.39
CA LEU A 217 14.68 -27.38 11.91
C LEU A 217 14.60 -25.85 11.98
N LEU A 218 15.57 -25.21 12.65
CA LEU A 218 15.48 -23.78 12.94
C LEU A 218 15.83 -22.91 11.72
N ALA A 219 16.88 -23.28 10.98
CA ALA A 219 17.30 -22.59 9.77
C ALA A 219 16.18 -22.50 8.70
N PRO A 220 15.49 -23.59 8.30
CA PRO A 220 14.38 -23.52 7.33
C PRO A 220 13.22 -22.60 7.76
N ARG A 221 12.93 -22.52 9.06
CA ARG A 221 11.89 -21.62 9.59
C ARG A 221 12.30 -20.16 9.49
N LEU A 222 13.56 -19.84 9.84
CA LEU A 222 14.09 -18.48 9.71
C LEU A 222 14.15 -18.03 8.26
N VAL A 223 14.57 -18.87 7.32
CA VAL A 223 14.61 -18.49 5.90
C VAL A 223 13.20 -18.28 5.33
N GLY A 224 12.21 -19.09 5.75
CA GLY A 224 10.80 -18.86 5.40
C GLY A 224 10.27 -17.51 5.89
N LEU A 225 10.56 -17.16 7.16
CA LEU A 225 10.21 -15.84 7.70
C LEU A 225 10.96 -14.71 7.00
N ALA A 226 12.27 -14.89 6.73
CA ALA A 226 13.10 -13.93 6.01
C ALA A 226 12.52 -13.63 4.62
N ALA A 227 12.09 -14.66 3.89
CA ALA A 227 11.46 -14.51 2.58
C ALA A 227 10.14 -13.73 2.65
N ALA A 228 9.28 -14.03 3.62
CA ALA A 228 8.02 -13.30 3.83
C ALA A 228 8.26 -11.80 4.15
N VAL A 229 9.18 -11.52 5.08
CA VAL A 229 9.54 -10.15 5.49
C VAL A 229 10.19 -9.38 4.33
N THR A 230 11.10 -10.02 3.59
CA THR A 230 11.76 -9.41 2.42
C THR A 230 10.76 -9.09 1.32
N THR A 231 9.82 -10.01 1.05
CA THR A 231 8.73 -9.80 0.08
C THR A 231 7.86 -8.62 0.49
N ALA A 232 7.48 -8.54 1.76
CA ALA A 232 6.76 -7.37 2.28
C ALA A 232 7.57 -6.07 2.09
N GLY A 233 8.89 -6.12 2.31
CA GLY A 233 9.81 -5.00 2.08
C GLY A 233 9.83 -4.48 0.65
N PHE A 234 9.65 -5.35 -0.35
CA PHE A 234 9.48 -4.94 -1.75
C PHE A 234 8.07 -4.41 -2.05
N ILE A 235 7.02 -5.01 -1.47
CA ILE A 235 5.63 -4.64 -1.78
C ILE A 235 5.21 -3.30 -1.16
N VAL A 236 5.61 -3.06 0.09
CA VAL A 236 5.24 -1.86 0.87
C VAL A 236 5.55 -0.53 0.16
N PRO A 237 6.74 -0.28 -0.42
CA PRO A 237 7.02 0.98 -1.11
C PRO A 237 6.19 1.16 -2.39
N LEU A 238 5.77 0.06 -3.04
CA LEU A 238 4.95 0.09 -4.25
C LEU A 238 3.47 0.35 -3.94
N LEU A 239 2.89 -0.39 -2.99
CA LEU A 239 1.46 -0.36 -2.71
C LEU A 239 1.07 0.60 -1.58
N GLY A 240 2.00 0.94 -0.68
CA GLY A 240 1.77 1.85 0.44
C GLY A 240 1.23 3.23 0.03
N PRO A 241 1.79 3.90 -1.00
CA PRO A 241 1.27 5.17 -1.50
C PRO A 241 -0.16 5.05 -2.05
N TRP A 242 -0.45 3.99 -2.81
CA TRP A 242 -1.77 3.72 -3.35
C TRP A 242 -2.79 3.44 -2.24
N GLY A 243 -2.44 2.57 -1.29
CA GLY A 243 -3.29 2.27 -0.13
C GLY A 243 -3.57 3.50 0.72
N SER A 244 -2.58 4.37 0.91
CA SER A 244 -2.75 5.66 1.58
C SER A 244 -3.70 6.58 0.82
N ALA A 245 -3.59 6.64 -0.50
CA ALA A 245 -4.47 7.45 -1.34
C ALA A 245 -5.91 6.94 -1.30
N VAL A 246 -6.11 5.62 -1.39
CA VAL A 246 -7.43 4.97 -1.25
C VAL A 246 -7.99 5.24 0.14
N TRP A 247 -7.21 5.06 1.20
CA TRP A 247 -7.64 5.33 2.56
C TRP A 247 -8.06 6.79 2.75
N ARG A 248 -7.25 7.75 2.29
CA ARG A 248 -7.62 9.19 2.31
C ARG A 248 -8.91 9.44 1.54
N THR A 249 -9.08 8.82 0.37
CA THR A 249 -10.30 8.95 -0.45
C THR A 249 -11.53 8.43 0.29
N VAL A 250 -11.46 7.22 0.87
CA VAL A 250 -12.55 6.60 1.62
C VAL A 250 -12.88 7.38 2.88
N THR A 251 -11.86 7.86 3.60
CA THR A 251 -12.06 8.67 4.81
C THR A 251 -12.69 10.02 4.50
N THR A 252 -12.23 10.73 3.47
CA THR A 252 -12.88 11.98 3.01
C THR A 252 -14.31 11.72 2.56
N TRP A 253 -14.55 10.66 1.77
CA TRP A 253 -15.89 10.28 1.34
C TRP A 253 -16.82 10.02 2.53
N ARG A 254 -16.35 9.29 3.56
CA ARG A 254 -17.12 9.07 4.81
C ARG A 254 -17.35 10.37 5.58
N ARG A 255 -16.34 11.23 5.68
CA ARG A 255 -16.42 12.53 6.39
C ARG A 255 -17.41 13.50 5.75
N LEU A 256 -17.57 13.46 4.43
CA LEU A 256 -18.58 14.25 3.71
C LEU A 256 -20.01 13.67 3.82
N GLY A 257 -20.16 12.45 4.36
CA GLY A 257 -21.45 11.76 4.47
C GLY A 257 -22.56 12.52 5.23
N PRO A 258 -22.28 13.22 6.34
CA PRO A 258 -23.29 14.05 7.01
C PRO A 258 -23.79 15.22 6.17
N LEU A 259 -22.88 15.98 5.53
CA LEU A 259 -23.25 17.11 4.66
C LEU A 259 -24.05 16.64 3.45
N TRP A 260 -23.63 15.55 2.80
CA TRP A 260 -24.38 14.92 1.71
C TRP A 260 -25.82 14.56 2.12
N ARG A 261 -26.00 13.99 3.32
CA ARG A 261 -27.34 13.62 3.81
C ARG A 261 -28.20 14.84 4.15
N GLU A 262 -27.60 15.89 4.72
CA GLU A 262 -28.32 17.13 5.02
C GLU A 262 -28.83 17.78 3.73
N LEU A 263 -27.95 17.97 2.74
CA LEU A 263 -28.32 18.54 1.45
C LEU A 263 -29.34 17.69 0.69
N GLY A 264 -29.28 16.36 0.83
CA GLY A 264 -30.28 15.46 0.25
C GLY A 264 -31.68 15.65 0.84
N GLY A 265 -31.79 16.28 2.02
CA GLY A 265 -33.07 16.66 2.62
C GLY A 265 -33.73 17.89 1.99
N ALA A 266 -33.02 18.68 1.16
CA ALA A 266 -33.55 19.89 0.55
C ALA A 266 -34.57 19.59 -0.57
N HIS A 267 -34.45 18.44 -1.25
CA HIS A 267 -35.36 18.01 -2.32
C HIS A 267 -35.76 16.53 -2.15
N PRO A 268 -36.73 16.23 -1.27
CA PRO A 268 -37.19 14.87 -1.03
C PRO A 268 -37.73 14.24 -2.33
N GLY A 269 -37.13 13.13 -2.78
CA GLY A 269 -37.58 12.38 -3.97
C GLY A 269 -36.66 12.47 -5.19
N SER A 270 -35.73 13.44 -5.23
CA SER A 270 -34.67 13.48 -6.26
C SER A 270 -33.30 13.28 -5.62
N PRO A 271 -32.50 12.28 -6.05
CA PRO A 271 -31.16 12.12 -5.52
C PRO A 271 -30.25 13.27 -5.97
N LEU A 272 -29.43 13.80 -5.05
CA LEU A 272 -28.41 14.83 -5.34
C LEU A 272 -27.47 14.48 -6.50
N SER A 273 -27.34 13.19 -6.84
CA SER A 273 -26.66 12.75 -8.05
C SER A 273 -27.19 11.40 -8.50
N ALA A 274 -27.09 11.12 -9.80
CA ALA A 274 -27.48 9.84 -10.42
C ALA A 274 -26.91 8.56 -9.72
N PRO A 275 -27.53 7.38 -9.90
CA PRO A 275 -26.94 6.13 -9.43
C PRO A 275 -25.61 5.83 -10.13
N ILE A 276 -24.71 5.13 -9.44
CA ILE A 276 -23.49 4.55 -10.02
C ILE A 276 -23.43 3.05 -9.77
N PRO A 277 -22.75 2.30 -10.66
CA PRO A 277 -22.52 0.89 -10.46
C PRO A 277 -21.82 0.61 -9.13
N TRP A 278 -22.18 -0.51 -8.48
CA TRP A 278 -21.64 -0.89 -7.18
C TRP A 278 -20.12 -1.14 -7.21
N TYR A 279 -19.56 -1.52 -8.36
CA TYR A 279 -18.13 -1.75 -8.58
C TYR A 279 -17.32 -0.46 -8.86
N SER A 280 -17.94 0.73 -8.76
CA SER A 280 -17.23 2.00 -8.95
C SER A 280 -16.12 2.22 -7.93
N SER A 281 -14.98 2.71 -8.39
CA SER A 281 -13.80 2.94 -7.54
C SER A 281 -14.07 3.97 -6.43
N PRO A 282 -13.31 3.93 -5.31
CA PRO A 282 -13.44 4.92 -4.24
C PRO A 282 -13.28 6.36 -4.72
N PHE A 283 -12.42 6.58 -5.73
CA PHE A 283 -12.21 7.89 -6.33
C PHE A 283 -13.46 8.40 -7.05
N ILE A 284 -14.08 7.57 -7.90
CA ILE A 284 -15.34 7.92 -8.58
C ILE A 284 -16.45 8.23 -7.57
N ARG A 285 -16.53 7.44 -6.49
CA ARG A 285 -17.51 7.66 -5.41
C ARG A 285 -17.28 8.97 -4.66
N LEU A 286 -16.02 9.36 -4.45
CA LEU A 286 -15.68 10.65 -3.85
C LEU A 286 -16.04 11.80 -4.79
N THR A 287 -15.60 11.77 -6.05
CA THR A 287 -15.91 12.81 -7.04
C THR A 287 -17.40 13.02 -7.21
N ARG A 288 -18.19 11.93 -7.27
CA ARG A 288 -19.66 12.04 -7.33
C ARG A 288 -20.24 12.71 -6.09
N ARG A 289 -19.76 12.34 -4.90
CA ARG A 289 -20.23 12.94 -3.64
C ARG A 289 -19.90 14.43 -3.57
N GLU A 290 -18.73 14.83 -4.09
CA GLU A 290 -18.35 16.24 -4.18
C GLU A 290 -19.22 17.01 -5.16
N ALA A 291 -19.47 16.47 -6.36
CA ALA A 291 -20.34 17.09 -7.35
C ALA A 291 -21.77 17.28 -6.82
N GLY A 292 -22.39 16.26 -6.22
CA GLY A 292 -23.74 16.43 -5.66
C GLY A 292 -23.80 17.29 -4.40
N ILE A 293 -22.70 17.45 -3.65
CA ILE A 293 -22.61 18.48 -2.60
C ILE A 293 -22.61 19.87 -3.23
N GLU A 294 -21.84 20.08 -4.29
CA GLU A 294 -21.81 21.36 -5.00
C GLU A 294 -23.19 21.72 -5.57
N ASP A 295 -23.86 20.78 -6.22
CA ASP A 295 -25.21 20.97 -6.74
C ASP A 295 -26.23 21.21 -5.62
N GLY A 296 -26.12 20.48 -4.51
CA GLY A 296 -26.95 20.71 -3.32
C GLY A 296 -26.72 22.08 -2.69
N LEU A 297 -25.48 22.56 -2.64
CA LEU A 297 -25.15 23.90 -2.13
C LEU A 297 -25.68 25.00 -3.06
N ARG A 298 -25.61 24.80 -4.38
CA ARG A 298 -26.22 25.71 -5.36
C ARG A 298 -27.74 25.77 -5.20
N LEU A 299 -28.39 24.63 -4.96
CA LEU A 299 -29.83 24.54 -4.74
C LEU A 299 -30.28 25.36 -3.53
N ILE A 300 -29.56 25.28 -2.40
CA ILE A 300 -29.93 26.00 -1.18
C ILE A 300 -29.44 27.44 -1.13
N ARG A 301 -28.64 27.88 -2.12
CA ARG A 301 -28.01 29.21 -2.14
C ARG A 301 -29.00 30.37 -1.90
N PRO A 302 -30.22 30.39 -2.48
CA PRO A 302 -31.18 31.47 -2.25
C PRO A 302 -31.71 31.54 -0.81
N TYR A 303 -31.56 30.47 -0.02
CA TYR A 303 -32.10 30.35 1.34
C TYR A 303 -31.03 30.50 2.42
N LEU A 304 -29.79 30.86 2.05
CA LEU A 304 -28.71 31.09 3.01
C LEU A 304 -28.95 32.41 3.75
N ASP A 305 -28.95 32.35 5.08
CA ASP A 305 -29.12 33.51 5.95
C ASP A 305 -27.87 33.74 6.82
N ASP A 306 -27.22 34.89 6.60
CA ASP A 306 -26.01 35.29 7.32
C ASP A 306 -26.25 35.54 8.81
N GLN A 307 -27.47 35.92 9.20
CA GLN A 307 -27.83 36.13 10.61
C GLN A 307 -27.78 34.81 11.38
N VAL A 308 -28.28 33.72 10.78
CA VAL A 308 -28.18 32.37 11.36
C VAL A 308 -26.71 31.97 11.55
N ARG A 309 -25.87 32.25 10.54
CA ARG A 309 -24.42 31.99 10.61
C ARG A 309 -23.76 32.76 11.75
N SER A 310 -24.03 34.07 11.84
CA SER A 310 -23.44 34.97 12.83
C SER A 310 -23.86 34.60 14.25
N HIS A 311 -25.15 34.36 14.49
CA HIS A 311 -25.67 33.93 15.79
C HIS A 311 -25.07 32.60 16.24
N ALA A 312 -25.04 31.59 15.36
CA ALA A 312 -24.47 30.29 15.69
C ALA A 312 -22.96 30.36 15.95
N ARG A 313 -22.22 31.20 15.20
CA ARG A 313 -20.80 31.46 15.44
C ARG A 313 -20.57 32.12 16.79
N THR A 314 -21.36 33.14 17.14
CA THR A 314 -21.26 33.84 18.44
C THR A 314 -21.60 32.91 19.60
N ALA A 315 -22.65 32.11 19.47
CA ALA A 315 -23.00 31.08 20.44
C ALA A 315 -21.87 30.04 20.63
N ALA A 316 -21.24 29.61 19.53
CA ALA A 316 -20.11 28.69 19.59
C ALA A 316 -18.88 29.30 20.29
N ARG A 317 -18.61 30.60 20.06
CA ARG A 317 -17.56 31.33 20.79
C ARG A 317 -17.86 31.43 22.29
N ALA A 318 -19.09 31.76 22.65
CA ALA A 318 -19.53 31.83 24.04
C ALA A 318 -19.43 30.46 24.74
N ALA A 319 -19.64 29.37 24.00
CA ALA A 319 -19.46 28.00 24.47
C ALA A 319 -17.99 27.53 24.50
N GLY A 320 -17.01 28.42 24.25
CA GLY A 320 -15.58 28.13 24.37
C GLY A 320 -14.93 27.48 23.14
N HIS A 321 -15.61 27.43 21.99
CA HIS A 321 -15.00 26.91 20.76
C HIS A 321 -13.93 27.86 20.20
N SER A 322 -12.90 27.29 19.57
CA SER A 322 -11.88 28.05 18.85
C SER A 322 -12.48 28.85 17.69
N ALA A 323 -11.72 29.82 17.18
CA ALA A 323 -12.13 30.65 16.05
C ALA A 323 -12.60 29.87 14.83
N ASP A 324 -11.76 28.94 14.40
CA ASP A 324 -12.01 28.13 13.22
C ASP A 324 -13.19 27.19 13.44
N SER A 325 -13.29 26.59 14.63
CA SER A 325 -14.40 25.69 14.97
C SER A 325 -15.73 26.45 15.02
N ALA A 326 -15.77 27.63 15.63
CA ALA A 326 -16.97 28.47 15.69
C ALA A 326 -17.41 28.94 14.30
N ALA A 327 -16.47 29.27 13.41
CA ALA A 327 -16.77 29.62 12.02
C ALA A 327 -17.39 28.44 11.26
N LEU A 328 -16.86 27.23 11.41
CA LEU A 328 -17.42 26.01 10.79
C LEU A 328 -18.81 25.66 11.34
N ILE A 329 -19.03 25.83 12.65
CA ILE A 329 -20.34 25.64 13.29
C ILE A 329 -21.36 26.65 12.75
N GLY A 330 -20.97 27.92 12.59
CA GLY A 330 -21.82 28.95 11.99
C GLY A 330 -22.27 28.57 10.57
N HIS A 331 -21.33 28.19 9.70
CA HIS A 331 -21.66 27.75 8.33
C HIS A 331 -22.55 26.49 8.33
N ALA A 332 -22.29 25.52 9.22
CA ALA A 332 -23.11 24.33 9.35
C ALA A 332 -24.55 24.65 9.79
N ALA A 333 -24.73 25.58 10.73
CA ALA A 333 -26.05 26.03 11.17
C ALA A 333 -26.81 26.72 10.03
N MET A 334 -26.15 27.61 9.29
CA MET A 334 -26.72 28.28 8.12
C MET A 334 -27.16 27.28 7.04
N VAL A 335 -26.31 26.30 6.72
CA VAL A 335 -26.65 25.24 5.75
C VAL A 335 -27.85 24.41 6.23
N ALA A 336 -27.87 23.99 7.51
CA ALA A 336 -28.99 23.22 8.06
C ALA A 336 -30.30 24.00 8.03
N ALA A 337 -30.28 25.30 8.37
CA ALA A 337 -31.44 26.18 8.30
C ALA A 337 -31.93 26.35 6.85
N ALA A 338 -31.03 26.67 5.92
CA ALA A 338 -31.33 26.87 4.51
C ALA A 338 -31.95 25.63 3.85
N VAL A 339 -31.43 24.43 4.15
CA VAL A 339 -32.03 23.16 3.69
C VAL A 339 -33.48 23.02 4.13
N ARG A 340 -33.83 23.44 5.35
CA ARG A 340 -35.19 23.34 5.88
C ARG A 340 -36.12 24.32 5.19
N THR A 341 -35.69 25.57 5.03
CA THR A 341 -36.45 26.61 4.32
C THR A 341 -36.65 26.24 2.85
N CYS A 342 -35.62 25.71 2.18
CA CYS A 342 -35.73 25.18 0.82
C CYS A 342 -36.77 24.06 0.72
N ARG A 343 -36.78 23.14 1.69
CA ARG A 343 -37.73 22.03 1.74
C ARG A 343 -39.17 22.49 1.94
N SER A 344 -39.41 23.47 2.83
CA SER A 344 -40.75 24.03 3.04
C SER A 344 -41.22 24.82 1.82
N ALA A 345 -40.35 25.62 1.20
CA ALA A 345 -40.69 26.36 -0.02
C ALA A 345 -41.04 25.41 -1.21
N GLY A 346 -40.31 24.31 -1.36
CA GLY A 346 -40.62 23.29 -2.40
C GLY A 346 -41.92 22.53 -2.15
N ALA A 347 -42.32 22.33 -0.89
CA ALA A 347 -43.58 21.68 -0.53
C ALA A 347 -44.83 22.53 -0.82
N VAL A 348 -44.67 23.86 -0.97
CA VAL A 348 -45.76 24.81 -1.27
C VAL A 348 -46.15 24.81 -2.77
N THR A 349 -45.40 24.11 -3.63
CA THR A 349 -45.69 24.01 -5.06
C THR A 349 -45.86 22.55 -5.52
N PRO A 350 -47.05 21.97 -5.30
CA PRO A 350 -47.67 21.15 -6.35
C PRO A 350 -49.10 21.55 -6.74
N ALA A 351 -49.70 22.60 -6.15
CA ALA A 351 -51.12 22.94 -6.40
C ALA A 351 -51.35 24.33 -7.03
N ALA A 352 -50.51 25.34 -6.76
CA ALA A 352 -50.79 26.72 -7.17
C ALA A 352 -50.32 27.11 -8.59
N LEU A 353 -49.51 26.28 -9.27
CA LEU A 353 -48.98 26.59 -10.62
C LEU A 353 -49.79 25.98 -11.77
N LEU A 354 -50.86 25.21 -11.49
CA LEU A 354 -51.78 24.74 -12.53
C LEU A 354 -53.02 25.62 -12.71
N GLU A 355 -53.32 26.54 -11.78
CA GLU A 355 -54.47 27.47 -11.91
C GLU A 355 -54.11 28.86 -12.45
N ASN A 356 -52.89 29.36 -12.24
CA ASN A 356 -52.51 30.71 -12.69
C ASN A 356 -51.95 30.80 -14.12
N GLY A 357 -51.86 29.68 -14.85
CA GLY A 357 -51.41 29.65 -16.26
C GLY A 357 -52.43 30.10 -17.29
N LYS A 358 -53.59 30.63 -16.88
CA LYS A 358 -54.66 31.03 -17.82
C LYS A 358 -55.02 32.52 -17.85
N ASN A 359 -54.57 33.35 -16.92
CA ASN A 359 -54.97 34.77 -16.90
C ASN A 359 -53.77 35.70 -16.67
N GLY A 360 -53.38 36.46 -17.68
CA GLY A 360 -52.60 37.69 -17.49
C GLY A 360 -51.48 37.96 -18.47
N GLU A 361 -51.78 38.06 -19.77
CA GLU A 361 -50.98 38.89 -20.69
C GLU A 361 -51.09 40.36 -20.28
N ASN A 362 -49.95 40.99 -19.95
CA ASN A 362 -49.53 42.36 -20.32
C ASN A 362 -48.71 43.06 -19.22
N GLY A 363 -47.60 43.67 -19.65
CA GLY A 363 -47.19 44.98 -19.14
C GLY A 363 -45.82 45.07 -18.47
N GLY A 364 -44.88 45.71 -19.18
CA GLY A 364 -44.08 46.79 -18.59
C GLY A 364 -42.68 46.45 -18.06
N ASN A 365 -41.68 46.76 -18.88
CA ASN A 365 -40.31 47.08 -18.45
C ASN A 365 -40.33 48.20 -17.38
N THR A 366 -39.70 48.03 -16.21
CA THR A 366 -38.88 49.07 -15.55
C THR A 366 -37.99 48.45 -14.45
N GLU A 367 -36.78 48.99 -14.31
CA GLU A 367 -35.94 49.01 -13.09
C GLU A 367 -35.16 47.75 -12.67
N TYR A 368 -33.95 47.61 -13.23
CA TYR A 368 -32.86 46.79 -12.68
C TYR A 368 -31.62 47.68 -12.52
N ALA A 369 -31.55 48.46 -11.43
CA ALA A 369 -30.35 49.24 -11.10
C ALA A 369 -30.31 49.65 -9.61
N ALA A 370 -30.34 48.71 -8.67
CA ALA A 370 -30.05 49.04 -7.26
C ALA A 370 -29.71 47.83 -6.36
N HIS A 371 -28.96 46.81 -6.80
CA HIS A 371 -28.44 45.79 -5.87
C HIS A 371 -27.11 45.19 -6.37
N THR A 372 -26.02 45.93 -6.22
CA THR A 372 -24.66 45.40 -6.54
C THR A 372 -23.67 45.55 -5.37
N GLU A 373 -24.11 45.96 -4.18
CA GLU A 373 -23.19 46.27 -3.07
C GLU A 373 -23.33 45.39 -1.81
N TYR A 374 -24.02 44.23 -1.89
CA TYR A 374 -24.16 43.29 -0.75
C TYR A 374 -23.72 41.84 -1.04
N ALA A 375 -23.13 41.55 -2.20
CA ALA A 375 -22.90 40.17 -2.64
C ALA A 375 -21.59 39.52 -2.14
N GLU A 376 -20.70 40.26 -1.46
CA GLU A 376 -19.32 39.80 -1.22
C GLU A 376 -19.11 39.00 0.09
N THR A 377 -20.12 38.83 0.95
CA THR A 377 -19.98 38.19 2.28
C THR A 377 -20.71 36.86 2.49
N THR A 378 -21.46 36.35 1.50
CA THR A 378 -22.27 35.12 1.60
C THR A 378 -21.65 33.90 0.89
N GLU A 379 -20.35 33.88 0.65
CA GLU A 379 -19.71 32.72 0.03
C GLU A 379 -19.38 31.61 1.04
N LEU A 380 -19.96 30.43 0.83
CA LEU A 380 -19.59 29.22 1.57
C LEU A 380 -18.14 28.84 1.23
N PRO A 381 -17.31 28.50 2.24
CA PRO A 381 -15.94 28.10 1.96
C PRO A 381 -15.91 26.77 1.19
N ALA A 382 -15.53 26.83 -0.09
CA ALA A 382 -15.61 25.73 -1.05
C ALA A 382 -14.45 24.71 -0.97
N THR A 383 -13.49 24.90 -0.08
CA THR A 383 -12.35 23.99 0.03
C THR A 383 -12.75 22.64 0.66
N ARG A 384 -12.11 21.54 0.24
CA ARG A 384 -12.36 20.21 0.84
C ARG A 384 -12.23 20.19 2.38
N PRO A 385 -11.21 20.82 3.00
CA PRO A 385 -11.10 20.89 4.47
C PRO A 385 -12.31 21.58 5.12
N SER A 386 -12.77 22.71 4.58
CA SER A 386 -13.93 23.42 5.13
C SER A 386 -15.22 22.61 5.00
N LEU A 387 -15.44 21.93 3.87
CA LEU A 387 -16.61 21.05 3.68
C LEU A 387 -16.60 19.87 4.67
N THR A 388 -15.45 19.25 4.92
CA THR A 388 -15.36 18.19 5.94
C THR A 388 -15.55 18.71 7.37
N GLY A 389 -15.13 19.95 7.64
CA GLY A 389 -15.36 20.64 8.92
C GLY A 389 -16.84 20.97 9.14
N ILE A 390 -17.52 21.49 8.13
CA ILE A 390 -18.97 21.73 8.13
C ILE A 390 -19.73 20.41 8.32
N ALA A 391 -19.36 19.36 7.57
CA ALA A 391 -19.96 18.04 7.70
C ALA A 391 -19.79 17.45 9.11
N HIS A 392 -18.64 17.68 9.74
CA HIS A 392 -18.42 17.29 11.13
C HIS A 392 -19.36 18.07 12.07
N ALA A 393 -19.40 19.39 11.97
CA ALA A 393 -20.26 20.24 12.80
C ALA A 393 -21.75 19.94 12.65
N LEU A 394 -22.23 19.65 11.43
CA LEU A 394 -23.60 19.19 11.15
C LEU A 394 -23.99 17.94 11.94
N ARG A 395 -23.01 17.06 12.22
CA ARG A 395 -23.24 15.80 12.94
C ARG A 395 -23.14 15.96 14.46
N THR A 396 -22.23 16.81 14.94
CA THR A 396 -21.81 16.78 16.35
C THR A 396 -22.22 18.02 17.16
N SER A 397 -22.51 19.15 16.51
CA SER A 397 -22.76 20.40 17.24
C SER A 397 -24.21 20.51 17.74
N PRO A 398 -24.44 20.72 19.05
CA PRO A 398 -25.79 20.96 19.58
C PRO A 398 -26.36 22.31 19.11
N ILE A 399 -25.50 23.29 18.81
CA ILE A 399 -25.88 24.62 18.29
C ILE A 399 -26.51 24.47 16.90
N VAL A 400 -25.94 23.61 16.05
CA VAL A 400 -26.50 23.32 14.72
C VAL A 400 -27.82 22.56 14.85
N ALA A 401 -27.93 21.64 15.81
CA ALA A 401 -29.20 20.95 16.09
C ALA A 401 -30.30 21.91 16.56
N GLU A 402 -29.95 22.92 17.34
CA GLU A 402 -30.87 23.96 17.80
C GLU A 402 -31.30 24.89 16.66
N ALA A 403 -30.36 25.36 15.84
CA ALA A 403 -30.69 26.14 14.64
C ALA A 403 -31.67 25.37 13.72
N ARG A 404 -31.45 24.06 13.53
CA ARG A 404 -32.36 23.18 12.76
C ARG A 404 -33.78 23.12 13.36
N ARG A 405 -33.93 23.20 14.69
CA ARG A 405 -35.24 23.22 15.37
C ARG A 405 -35.92 24.58 15.25
N GLN A 406 -35.17 25.66 15.39
CA GLN A 406 -35.70 27.03 15.30
C GLN A 406 -36.26 27.33 13.91
N SER A 407 -35.53 26.98 12.85
CA SER A 407 -36.03 27.13 11.48
C SER A 407 -37.28 26.28 11.22
N ALA A 408 -37.38 25.10 11.83
CA ALA A 408 -38.58 24.27 11.71
C ALA A 408 -39.82 24.91 12.39
N ARG A 409 -39.64 25.63 13.50
CA ARG A 409 -40.73 26.36 14.17
C ARG A 409 -41.17 27.59 13.37
N GLN A 410 -40.21 28.32 12.79
CA GLN A 410 -40.50 29.49 11.95
C GLN A 410 -41.24 29.13 10.65
N ALA A 411 -40.91 27.98 10.05
CA ALA A 411 -41.62 27.47 8.87
C ALA A 411 -43.08 27.06 9.17
N ILE A 412 -43.39 26.63 10.41
CA ILE A 412 -44.76 26.33 10.82
C ILE A 412 -45.54 27.62 11.09
N ALA A 413 -44.92 28.57 11.80
CA ALA A 413 -45.55 29.85 12.15
C ALA A 413 -45.74 30.82 10.97
N SER A 414 -45.21 30.51 9.78
CA SER A 414 -45.45 31.26 8.53
C SER A 414 -46.49 30.60 7.62
N HIS A 415 -47.10 29.50 8.07
CA HIS A 415 -48.21 28.81 7.42
C HIS A 415 -49.55 28.95 8.17
N ASP A 416 -49.50 29.37 9.43
CA ASP A 416 -50.65 29.91 10.17
C ASP A 416 -50.75 31.42 9.92
#